data_AF-A0A829YE15-F1
#
_entry.id   AF-A0A829YE15-F1
#
_cell.length_a   1.000
_cell.length_b   1.000
_cell.length_c   1.000
_cell.angle_alpha   90.00
_cell.angle_beta   90.00
_cell.angle_gamma   90.00
#
_symmetry.space_group_name_H-M   'P 1'
#
loop_
_entity.id
_entity.type
_entity.pdbx_description
1 polymer ?
#
loop_
_entity_poly.entity_id
_entity_poly.type
_entity_poly.pdbx_seq_one_letter_code
_entity_poly.pdbx_strand_id
1 'polypeptide(L)'
;MKFTVHTTSMLQRLRYLAVALLLLVSSAASPQNNSFAVDVIVSPSLAEITLDRSLLRAVFTMRVREWPDGTPVRVFVLPDDNPLSDRFYRERLGMYSYVLRRAWDRMVFTGTGFAPTVVRSESEMIELVRSTPGAIGFVRKRETSSRARPMPPRWQIVLLAAPAHE
;
A
#
# COMPACT_ATOMS: atom_id res chain seq x y z
N MET A 1 -62.82 37.74 -2.96
CA MET A 1 -62.41 36.38 -2.53
C MET A 1 -60.97 36.13 -3.01
N LYS A 2 -59.95 36.41 -2.18
CA LYS A 2 -58.51 36.28 -2.52
C LYS A 2 -57.79 35.66 -1.32
N PHE A 3 -57.71 34.33 -1.27
CA PHE A 3 -57.02 33.61 -0.18
C PHE A 3 -56.18 32.41 -0.71
N THR A 4 -55.46 32.58 -1.82
CA THR A 4 -54.68 31.46 -2.42
C THR A 4 -53.21 31.79 -2.69
N VAL A 5 -52.76 33.03 -2.45
CA VAL A 5 -51.39 33.47 -2.80
C VAL A 5 -50.37 33.25 -1.68
N HIS A 6 -50.79 33.04 -0.42
CA HIS A 6 -49.86 32.92 0.71
C HIS A 6 -49.22 31.54 0.86
N THR A 7 -49.89 30.45 0.48
CA THR A 7 -49.40 29.06 0.71
C THR A 7 -48.29 28.65 -0.26
N THR A 8 -48.31 29.16 -1.50
CA THR A 8 -47.27 28.92 -2.51
C THR A 8 -45.89 29.44 -2.09
N SER A 9 -45.83 30.54 -1.34
CA SER A 9 -44.57 31.10 -0.85
C SER A 9 -43.87 30.23 0.21
N MET A 10 -44.65 29.51 1.02
CA MET A 10 -44.15 28.65 2.10
C MET A 10 -43.59 27.32 1.55
N LEU A 11 -44.28 26.72 0.59
CA LEU A 11 -43.83 25.51 -0.12
C LEU A 11 -42.55 25.75 -0.93
N GLN A 12 -42.41 26.93 -1.52
CA GLN A 12 -41.23 27.30 -2.30
C GLN A 12 -39.99 27.50 -1.40
N ARG A 13 -40.15 28.15 -0.23
CA ARG A 13 -39.08 28.28 0.77
C ARG A 13 -38.64 26.93 1.33
N LEU A 14 -39.58 26.01 1.57
CA LEU A 14 -39.28 24.65 2.04
C LEU A 14 -38.49 23.84 1.00
N ARG A 15 -38.80 23.98 -0.30
CA ARG A 15 -38.01 23.38 -1.40
C ARG A 15 -36.59 23.93 -1.45
N TYR A 16 -36.40 25.25 -1.33
CA TYR A 16 -35.06 25.84 -1.34
C TYR A 16 -34.22 25.41 -0.14
N LEU A 17 -34.82 25.27 1.05
CA LEU A 17 -34.13 24.74 2.23
C LEU A 17 -33.75 23.26 2.07
N ALA A 18 -34.63 22.44 1.50
CA ALA A 18 -34.32 21.03 1.22
C ALA A 18 -33.20 20.88 0.18
N VAL A 19 -33.20 21.69 -0.88
CA VAL A 19 -32.13 21.70 -1.88
C VAL A 19 -30.82 22.23 -1.28
N ALA A 20 -30.86 23.29 -0.46
CA ALA A 20 -29.68 23.80 0.23
C ALA A 20 -29.09 22.76 1.19
N LEU A 21 -29.94 22.01 1.91
CA LEU A 21 -29.50 20.93 2.80
C LEU A 21 -28.88 19.76 2.01
N LEU A 22 -29.47 19.41 0.86
CA LEU A 22 -28.95 18.35 -0.02
C LEU A 22 -27.60 18.73 -0.66
N LEU A 23 -27.43 20.01 -1.02
CA LEU A 23 -26.17 20.56 -1.51
C LEU A 23 -25.11 20.62 -0.41
N LEU A 24 -25.48 20.96 0.84
CA LEU A 24 -24.55 20.99 1.98
C LEU A 24 -24.00 19.60 2.32
N VAL A 25 -24.85 18.57 2.25
CA VAL A 25 -24.46 17.17 2.51
C VAL A 25 -23.50 16.64 1.43
N SER A 26 -23.66 17.08 0.19
CA SER A 26 -22.80 16.63 -0.93
C SER A 26 -21.36 17.15 -0.82
N SER A 27 -21.12 18.30 -0.17
CA SER A 27 -19.76 18.85 0.01
C SER A 27 -18.93 18.14 1.09
N ALA A 28 -19.54 17.33 1.96
CA ALA A 28 -18.80 16.63 3.02
C ALA A 28 -18.11 15.34 2.55
N ALA A 29 -18.44 14.83 1.36
CA ALA A 29 -17.86 13.61 0.80
C ALA A 29 -16.65 13.92 -0.10
N SER A 30 -15.60 14.51 0.46
CA SER A 30 -14.31 14.56 -0.25
C SER A 30 -13.61 13.21 -0.09
N PRO A 31 -13.22 12.52 -1.19
CA PRO A 31 -12.40 11.32 -1.06
C PRO A 31 -11.07 11.71 -0.40
N GLN A 32 -10.78 11.14 0.77
CA GLN A 32 -9.49 11.31 1.41
C GLN A 32 -8.44 10.61 0.56
N ASN A 33 -7.74 11.38 -0.28
CA ASN A 33 -6.60 10.89 -1.02
C ASN A 33 -5.42 10.78 -0.04
N ASN A 34 -5.38 9.71 0.74
CA ASN A 34 -4.24 9.40 1.60
C ASN A 34 -3.03 9.12 0.69
N SER A 35 -2.21 10.13 0.44
CA SER A 35 -0.96 10.01 -0.33
C SER A 35 0.11 9.36 0.55
N PHE A 36 0.23 8.04 0.49
CA PHE A 36 1.34 7.30 1.10
C PHE A 36 2.08 6.49 0.03
N ALA A 37 3.41 6.49 0.06
CA ALA A 37 4.17 5.58 -0.78
C ALA A 37 4.16 4.16 -0.16
N VAL A 38 4.41 3.14 -0.97
CA VAL A 38 4.46 1.74 -0.54
C VAL A 38 5.86 1.20 -0.74
N ASP A 39 6.44 0.56 0.28
CA ASP A 39 7.71 -0.14 0.18
C ASP A 39 7.54 -1.64 0.49
N VAL A 40 8.41 -2.45 -0.11
CA VAL A 40 8.46 -3.90 0.07
C VAL A 40 9.48 -4.20 1.15
N ILE A 41 9.13 -5.08 2.07
CA ILE A 41 10.03 -5.54 3.12
C ILE A 41 10.26 -7.04 2.97
N VAL A 42 11.48 -7.47 3.23
CA VAL A 42 11.88 -8.87 3.26
C VAL A 42 12.52 -9.21 4.59
N SER A 43 12.49 -10.50 4.93
CA SER A 43 13.20 -11.05 6.07
C SER A 43 14.70 -10.74 5.98
N PRO A 44 15.40 -10.48 7.10
CA PRO A 44 16.85 -10.29 7.12
C PRO A 44 17.65 -11.43 6.48
N SER A 45 17.07 -12.64 6.47
CA SER A 45 17.64 -13.81 5.77
C SER A 45 17.85 -13.62 4.26
N LEU A 46 17.19 -12.63 3.65
CA LEU A 46 17.16 -12.40 2.20
C LEU A 46 17.82 -11.06 1.80
N ALA A 47 18.70 -10.50 2.64
CA ALA A 47 19.23 -9.15 2.47
C ALA A 47 19.94 -8.88 1.12
N GLU A 48 20.44 -9.92 0.46
CA GLU A 48 21.18 -9.81 -0.80
C GLU A 48 20.31 -10.01 -2.05
N ILE A 49 19.02 -10.33 -1.90
CA ILE A 49 18.15 -10.60 -3.04
C ILE A 49 17.71 -9.30 -3.72
N THR A 50 18.02 -9.19 -5.01
CA THR A 50 17.49 -8.11 -5.86
C THR A 50 16.06 -8.44 -6.29
N LEU A 51 15.10 -7.62 -5.84
CA LEU A 51 13.69 -7.76 -6.22
C LEU A 51 13.36 -6.88 -7.42
N ASP A 52 13.16 -7.50 -8.58
CA ASP A 52 12.57 -6.83 -9.74
C ASP A 52 11.03 -6.99 -9.75
N ARG A 53 10.36 -6.26 -10.64
CA ARG A 53 8.90 -6.30 -10.75
C ARG A 53 8.38 -7.69 -11.13
N SER A 54 9.13 -8.42 -11.95
CA SER A 54 8.74 -9.75 -12.45
C SER A 54 8.77 -10.78 -11.33
N LEU A 55 9.85 -10.81 -10.55
CA LEU A 55 10.03 -11.66 -9.39
C LEU A 55 8.98 -11.33 -8.33
N LEU A 56 8.75 -10.05 -8.04
CA LEU A 56 7.73 -9.63 -7.08
C LEU A 56 6.35 -10.13 -7.49
N ARG A 57 5.99 -10.01 -8.76
CA ARG A 57 4.74 -10.57 -9.29
C ARG A 57 4.70 -12.08 -9.18
N ALA A 58 5.79 -12.77 -9.49
CA ALA A 58 5.85 -14.23 -9.40
C ALA A 58 5.69 -14.72 -7.95
N VAL A 59 6.28 -14.03 -6.99
CA VAL A 59 6.18 -14.30 -5.55
C VAL A 59 4.75 -14.05 -5.04
N PHE A 60 4.17 -12.87 -5.28
CA PHE A 60 2.82 -12.56 -4.79
C PHE A 60 1.71 -13.32 -5.53
N THR A 61 1.98 -13.86 -6.73
CA THR A 61 1.10 -14.81 -7.42
C THR A 61 1.36 -16.27 -7.02
N MET A 62 2.23 -16.52 -6.04
CA MET A 62 2.60 -17.84 -5.52
C MET A 62 3.18 -18.82 -6.58
N ARG A 63 3.73 -18.27 -7.67
CA ARG A 63 4.43 -19.05 -8.71
C ARG A 63 5.84 -19.43 -8.27
N VAL A 64 6.53 -18.52 -7.60
CA VAL A 64 7.82 -18.79 -6.95
C VAL A 64 7.54 -19.15 -5.50
N ARG A 65 8.03 -20.32 -5.08
CA ARG A 65 7.76 -20.91 -3.75
C ARG A 65 9.01 -21.06 -2.91
N GLU A 66 10.16 -20.96 -3.53
CA GLU A 66 11.48 -21.05 -2.91
C GLU A 66 12.35 -19.94 -3.48
N TRP A 67 13.19 -19.37 -2.61
CA TRP A 67 14.22 -18.42 -2.99
C TRP A 67 15.40 -19.17 -3.61
N PRO A 68 16.34 -18.49 -4.30
CA PRO A 68 17.50 -19.13 -4.93
C PRO A 68 18.42 -19.90 -3.98
N ASP A 69 18.36 -19.58 -2.69
CA ASP A 69 19.08 -20.26 -1.59
C ASP A 69 18.35 -21.52 -1.07
N GLY A 70 17.18 -21.84 -1.61
CA GLY A 70 16.31 -22.95 -1.18
C GLY A 70 15.38 -22.60 -0.02
N THR A 71 15.42 -21.38 0.50
CA THR A 71 14.53 -20.98 1.60
C THR A 71 13.08 -20.88 1.09
N PRO A 72 12.08 -21.46 1.79
CA PRO A 72 10.68 -21.33 1.39
C PRO A 72 10.19 -19.88 1.43
N VAL A 73 9.46 -19.46 0.39
CA VAL A 73 8.86 -18.13 0.31
C VAL A 73 7.64 -18.07 1.20
N ARG A 74 7.64 -17.13 2.16
CA ARG A 74 6.51 -16.87 3.06
C ARG A 74 5.91 -15.50 2.76
N VAL A 75 4.76 -15.46 2.10
CA VAL A 75 4.12 -14.20 1.70
C VAL A 75 3.11 -13.77 2.75
N PHE A 76 3.28 -12.56 3.28
CA PHE A 76 2.31 -11.90 4.16
C PHE A 76 1.61 -10.76 3.42
N VAL A 77 0.29 -10.68 3.56
CA VAL A 77 -0.54 -9.65 2.93
C VAL A 77 -1.51 -9.03 3.93
N LEU A 78 -1.97 -7.81 3.66
CA LEU A 78 -3.07 -7.19 4.40
C LEU A 78 -4.43 -7.58 3.78
N PRO A 79 -5.55 -7.33 4.49
CA PRO A 79 -6.89 -7.55 3.96
C PRO A 79 -7.12 -6.80 2.63
N ASP A 80 -8.01 -7.32 1.78
CA ASP A 80 -8.23 -6.80 0.43
C ASP A 80 -8.87 -5.40 0.41
N ASP A 81 -9.62 -5.07 1.47
CA ASP A 81 -10.23 -3.76 1.72
C ASP A 81 -9.24 -2.73 2.26
N ASN A 82 -8.02 -3.15 2.61
CA ASN A 82 -6.99 -2.24 3.07
C ASN A 82 -6.47 -1.37 1.90
N PRO A 83 -6.50 -0.02 2.01
CA PRO A 83 -5.99 0.86 0.97
C PRO A 83 -4.51 0.63 0.60
N LEU A 84 -3.72 0.11 1.54
CA LEU A 84 -2.32 -0.24 1.31
C LEU A 84 -2.17 -1.44 0.37
N SER A 85 -3.00 -2.47 0.53
CA SER A 85 -3.02 -3.66 -0.35
C SER A 85 -3.33 -3.25 -1.79
N ASP A 86 -4.41 -2.50 -1.96
CA ASP A 86 -4.90 -2.05 -3.27
C ASP A 86 -3.88 -1.15 -3.98
N ARG A 87 -3.23 -0.24 -3.24
CA ARG A 87 -2.12 0.57 -3.76
C ARG A 87 -0.92 -0.29 -4.15
N PHE A 88 -0.49 -1.19 -3.26
CA PHE A 88 0.64 -2.08 -3.51
C PHE A 88 0.45 -2.91 -4.78
N TYR A 89 -0.71 -3.56 -4.93
CA TYR A 89 -0.98 -4.41 -6.08
C TYR A 89 -1.02 -3.59 -7.38
N ARG A 90 -1.63 -2.41 -7.38
CA ARG A 90 -1.64 -1.57 -8.59
C ARG A 90 -0.26 -1.04 -8.95
N GLU A 91 0.45 -0.44 -8.00
CA GLU A 91 1.70 0.27 -8.26
C GLU A 91 2.87 -0.70 -8.47
N ARG A 92 2.98 -1.75 -7.64
CA ARG A 92 4.10 -2.70 -7.68
C ARG A 92 3.80 -3.87 -8.60
N LEU A 93 2.60 -4.44 -8.57
CA LEU A 93 2.27 -5.62 -9.39
C LEU A 93 1.64 -5.28 -10.74
N GLY A 94 1.04 -4.10 -10.90
CA GLY A 94 0.20 -3.79 -12.08
C GLY A 94 -1.08 -4.62 -12.12
N MET A 95 -1.61 -5.02 -10.96
CA MET A 95 -2.80 -5.88 -10.84
C MET A 95 -3.76 -5.30 -9.80
N TYR A 96 -5.05 -5.61 -9.93
CA TYR A 96 -6.04 -5.25 -8.92
C TYR A 96 -6.18 -6.35 -7.86
N SER A 97 -6.53 -5.98 -6.62
CA SER A 97 -6.69 -6.91 -5.49
C SER A 97 -7.58 -8.12 -5.83
N TYR A 98 -8.73 -7.86 -6.47
CA TYR A 98 -9.69 -8.92 -6.82
C TYR A 98 -9.13 -9.94 -7.82
N VAL A 99 -8.22 -9.54 -8.71
CA VAL A 99 -7.58 -10.45 -9.68
C VAL A 99 -6.64 -11.40 -8.94
N LEU A 100 -5.89 -10.85 -7.98
CA LEU A 100 -4.94 -11.61 -7.17
C LEU A 100 -5.67 -12.58 -6.23
N ARG A 101 -6.73 -12.11 -5.55
CA ARG A 101 -7.63 -12.93 -4.73
C ARG A 101 -8.20 -14.11 -5.52
N ARG A 102 -8.76 -13.86 -6.71
CA ARG A 102 -9.31 -14.93 -7.56
C ARG A 102 -8.25 -15.96 -7.95
N ALA A 103 -7.01 -15.54 -8.18
CA ALA A 103 -5.91 -16.45 -8.48
C ALA A 103 -5.59 -17.35 -7.28
N TRP A 104 -5.52 -16.77 -6.07
CA TRP A 104 -5.31 -17.53 -4.83
C TRP A 104 -6.45 -18.50 -4.54
N ASP A 105 -7.70 -18.05 -4.64
CA ASP A 105 -8.89 -18.88 -4.39
C ASP A 105 -8.92 -20.07 -5.33
N ARG A 106 -8.61 -19.85 -6.62
CA ARG A 106 -8.48 -20.94 -7.59
C ARG A 106 -7.42 -21.95 -7.17
N MET A 107 -6.23 -21.49 -6.77
CA MET A 107 -5.14 -22.39 -6.38
C MET A 107 -5.50 -23.25 -5.17
N VAL A 108 -6.15 -22.67 -4.17
CA VAL A 108 -6.61 -23.37 -2.97
C VAL A 108 -7.72 -24.36 -3.32
N PHE A 109 -8.72 -23.92 -4.08
CA PHE A 109 -9.85 -24.77 -4.47
C PHE A 109 -9.43 -25.99 -5.30
N THR A 110 -8.46 -25.83 -6.20
CA THR A 110 -7.92 -26.95 -6.99
C THR A 110 -6.86 -27.76 -6.26
N GLY A 111 -6.50 -27.42 -5.02
CA GLY A 111 -5.44 -28.09 -4.26
C GLY A 111 -4.03 -27.92 -4.83
N THR A 112 -3.84 -26.99 -5.77
CA THR A 112 -2.57 -26.76 -6.48
C THR A 112 -1.58 -25.88 -5.72
N GLY A 113 -2.02 -25.24 -4.63
CA GLY A 113 -1.17 -24.38 -3.80
C GLY A 113 -1.91 -23.75 -2.63
N PHE A 114 -1.21 -22.84 -1.95
CA PHE A 114 -1.72 -22.11 -0.79
C PHE A 114 -1.86 -20.62 -1.09
N ALA A 115 -2.79 -19.97 -0.40
CA ALA A 115 -2.90 -18.53 -0.36
C ALA A 115 -1.83 -17.92 0.58
N PRO A 116 -1.45 -16.64 0.39
CA PRO A 116 -0.61 -15.94 1.35
C PRO A 116 -1.30 -15.79 2.72
N THR A 117 -0.50 -15.60 3.76
CA THR A 117 -1.01 -15.37 5.11
C THR A 117 -1.50 -13.94 5.25
N VAL A 118 -2.76 -13.75 5.64
CA VAL A 118 -3.35 -12.43 5.88
C VAL A 118 -3.04 -11.98 7.31
N VAL A 119 -2.43 -10.81 7.45
CA VAL A 119 -2.12 -10.18 8.75
C VAL A 119 -3.08 -9.02 9.02
N ARG A 120 -3.27 -8.66 10.29
CA ARG A 120 -4.28 -7.69 10.73
C ARG A 120 -3.79 -6.24 10.66
N SER A 121 -2.47 -6.03 10.68
CA SER A 121 -1.88 -4.68 10.70
C SER A 121 -0.48 -4.63 10.10
N GLU A 122 -0.02 -3.42 9.74
CA GLU A 122 1.36 -3.19 9.30
C GLU A 122 2.39 -3.54 10.38
N SER A 123 2.08 -3.27 11.65
CA SER A 123 2.97 -3.63 12.76
C SER A 123 3.17 -5.14 12.87
N GLU A 124 2.07 -5.90 12.74
CA GLU A 124 2.12 -7.36 12.69
C GLU A 124 2.88 -7.86 11.45
N MET A 125 2.68 -7.21 10.30
CA MET A 125 3.44 -7.53 9.09
C MET A 125 4.95 -7.39 9.30
N ILE A 126 5.39 -6.27 9.87
CA ILE A 126 6.81 -6.02 10.14
C ILE A 126 7.36 -7.09 11.07
N GLU A 127 6.63 -7.41 12.14
CA GLU A 127 7.07 -8.40 13.11
C GLU A 127 7.20 -9.80 12.51
N LEU A 128 6.20 -10.24 11.75
CA LEU A 128 6.19 -11.54 11.10
C LEU A 128 7.25 -11.64 10.00
N VAL A 129 7.43 -10.60 9.17
CA VAL A 129 8.48 -10.59 8.14
C VAL A 129 9.87 -10.64 8.77
N ARG A 130 10.08 -9.91 9.87
CA ARG A 130 11.36 -9.88 10.58
C ARG A 130 11.70 -11.21 11.25
N SER A 131 10.70 -11.87 11.85
CA SER A 131 10.89 -13.11 12.62
C SER A 131 10.83 -14.38 11.77
N THR A 132 10.29 -14.32 10.54
CA THR A 132 10.11 -15.48 9.68
C THR A 132 11.18 -15.49 8.56
N PRO A 133 12.05 -16.51 8.50
CA PRO A 133 12.98 -16.68 7.38
C PRO A 133 12.23 -16.85 6.05
N GLY A 134 12.77 -16.28 4.97
CA GLY A 134 12.14 -16.37 3.66
C GLY A 134 10.87 -15.51 3.49
N ALA A 135 10.55 -14.66 4.47
CA ALA A 135 9.34 -13.86 4.43
C ALA A 135 9.43 -12.60 3.59
N ILE A 136 8.29 -12.20 3.03
CA ILE A 136 8.11 -10.97 2.26
C ILE A 136 6.73 -10.36 2.55
N GLY A 137 6.69 -9.03 2.58
CA GLY A 137 5.48 -8.23 2.78
C GLY A 137 5.65 -6.82 2.23
N PHE A 138 4.72 -5.93 2.55
CA PHE A 138 4.71 -4.54 2.10
C PHE A 138 4.15 -3.60 3.17
N VAL A 139 4.77 -2.43 3.32
CA VAL A 139 4.39 -1.44 4.34
C VAL A 139 4.25 -0.07 3.71
N ARG A 140 3.61 0.86 4.43
CA ARG A 140 3.73 2.27 4.05
C ARG A 140 5.19 2.69 4.15
N LYS A 141 5.68 3.30 3.08
CA LYS A 141 6.96 4.00 3.07
C LYS A 141 6.88 5.10 4.11
N ARG A 142 7.63 4.95 5.19
CA ARG A 142 7.83 6.04 6.13
C ARG A 142 8.82 6.99 5.50
N GLU A 143 8.43 8.24 5.31
CA GLU A 143 9.40 9.30 5.03
C GLU A 143 10.39 9.27 6.19
N THR A 144 11.60 8.80 5.91
CA THR A 144 12.70 8.92 6.85
C THR A 144 12.84 10.42 7.04
N SER A 145 12.57 10.91 8.25
CA SER A 145 12.81 12.31 8.59
C SER A 145 14.33 12.55 8.68
N SER A 146 15.06 12.27 7.61
CA SER A 146 16.40 12.78 7.38
C SER A 146 16.23 14.14 6.73
N ARG A 147 16.08 15.16 7.59
CA ARG A 147 16.52 16.53 7.29
C ARG A 147 18.06 16.59 7.14
N ALA A 148 18.67 15.55 6.59
CA ALA A 148 20.05 15.54 6.15
C ALA A 148 19.98 15.86 4.65
N ARG A 149 20.28 17.12 4.36
CA ARG A 149 20.55 17.65 3.02
C ARG A 149 21.28 16.57 2.20
N PRO A 150 20.80 16.16 1.00
CA PRO A 150 21.60 15.32 0.13
C PRO A 150 22.88 16.10 -0.18
N MET A 151 24.00 15.64 0.37
CA MET A 151 25.29 16.26 0.14
C MET A 151 25.66 15.90 -1.32
N PRO A 152 25.83 16.88 -2.22
CA PRO A 152 26.04 16.62 -3.64
C PRO A 152 27.36 15.85 -3.86
N PRO A 153 27.46 14.97 -4.87
CA PRO A 153 28.53 13.97 -5.03
C PRO A 153 29.92 14.53 -5.45
N ARG A 154 30.26 15.78 -5.11
CA ARG A 154 31.46 16.47 -5.63
C ARG A 154 32.59 16.68 -4.62
N TRP A 155 32.50 16.16 -3.39
CA TRP A 155 33.57 16.30 -2.37
C TRP A 155 34.45 15.06 -2.20
N GLN A 156 34.35 14.06 -3.07
CA GLN A 156 35.12 12.81 -2.95
C GLN A 156 36.59 12.90 -3.41
N ILE A 157 37.07 14.06 -3.90
CA ILE A 157 38.43 14.21 -4.46
C ILE A 157 39.40 15.01 -3.56
N VAL A 158 38.98 15.66 -2.47
CA VAL A 158 39.89 16.52 -1.68
C VAL A 158 40.42 15.88 -0.39
N LEU A 159 39.97 14.70 0.03
CA LEU A 159 40.48 14.04 1.23
C LEU A 159 41.32 12.77 0.96
N LEU A 160 42.15 12.79 -0.08
CA LEU A 160 43.22 11.81 -0.30
C LEU A 160 44.63 12.43 -0.31
N ALA A 161 44.79 13.67 0.17
CA ALA A 161 46.07 14.36 0.24
C ALA A 161 46.14 15.32 1.44
N ALA A 162 46.27 14.78 2.64
CA ALA A 162 46.89 15.49 3.75
C ALA A 162 47.67 14.48 4.61
N PRO A 163 49.01 14.61 4.73
CA PRO A 163 49.85 13.65 5.43
C PRO A 163 49.67 13.74 6.95
N ALA A 164 49.83 12.60 7.61
CA ALA A 164 49.94 12.47 9.06
C ALA A 164 51.13 13.28 9.58
N HIS A 165 50.94 14.10 10.61
CA HIS A 165 52.00 14.51 11.54
C HIS A 165 51.39 14.94 12.90
N GLU A 166 51.91 14.25 13.93
CA GLU A 166 51.97 14.52 15.39
C GLU A 166 50.70 14.77 16.22
#